data_AF-A0A5J4SZS4-F1
#
_entry.id   AF-A0A5J4SZS4-F1
#
_cell.length_a   1.000
_cell.length_b   1.000
_cell.length_c   1.000
_cell.angle_alpha   90.00
_cell.angle_beta   90.00
_cell.angle_gamma   90.00
#
_symmetry.space_group_name_H-M   'P 1'
#
loop_
_entity.id
_entity.type
_entity.pdbx_description
1 polymer ?
#
loop_
_entity_poly.entity_id
_entity_poly.type
_entity_poly.pdbx_seq_one_letter_code
_entity_poly.pdbx_strand_id
1 'polypeptide(L)'
;MTEQEFYINIGYLANPIRETNIEAEMHPRRQVSFITEYASWTNNFPLPTNTSAKPYYVWLPETDKYGLELRVYFISNENMPQSLYNILEPRKIQNRPGYEKWKRRISTNNNVIPLLKTGFILGTIQDINRIKVLIPALFINNFDEGYKL
;
A
#
# COMPACT_ATOMS: atom_id res chain seq x y z
N MET A 1 8.57 -14.34 3.34
CA MET A 1 9.33 -13.26 2.70
C MET A 1 10.46 -12.91 3.63
N THR A 2 11.70 -12.86 3.13
CA THR A 2 12.86 -12.39 3.90
C THR A 2 12.86 -10.86 3.98
N GLU A 3 13.68 -10.28 4.87
CA GLU A 3 13.83 -8.82 4.94
C GLU A 3 14.40 -8.24 3.65
N GLN A 4 15.38 -8.92 3.04
CA GLN A 4 15.96 -8.51 1.75
C GLN A 4 14.89 -8.46 0.65
N GLU A 5 14.08 -9.53 0.53
CA GLU A 5 12.97 -9.58 -0.41
C GLU A 5 11.94 -8.47 -0.15
N PHE A 6 11.67 -8.17 1.12
CA PHE A 6 10.76 -7.10 1.50
C PHE A 6 11.28 -5.74 1.00
N TYR A 7 12.54 -5.40 1.26
CA TYR A 7 13.10 -4.11 0.81
C TYR A 7 13.25 -3.99 -0.71
N ILE A 8 13.46 -5.10 -1.43
CA ILE A 8 13.33 -5.12 -2.90
C ILE A 8 11.90 -4.74 -3.31
N ASN A 9 10.88 -5.31 -2.66
CA ASN A 9 9.48 -4.98 -2.96
C ASN A 9 9.14 -3.51 -2.64
N ILE A 10 9.69 -2.97 -1.55
CA ILE A 10 9.56 -1.55 -1.20
C ILE A 10 10.14 -0.69 -2.32
N GLY A 11 11.35 -0.98 -2.78
CA GLY A 11 12.00 -0.27 -3.88
C GLY A 11 11.15 -0.27 -5.14
N TYR A 12 10.68 -1.45 -5.55
CA TYR A 12 9.83 -1.61 -6.73
C TYR A 12 8.55 -0.77 -6.60
N LEU A 13 7.82 -0.89 -5.50
CA LEU A 13 6.57 -0.16 -5.27
C LEU A 13 6.78 1.36 -5.09
N ALA A 14 7.95 1.81 -4.65
CA ALA A 14 8.27 3.22 -4.49
C ALA A 14 8.59 3.92 -5.82
N ASN A 15 8.91 3.17 -6.88
CA ASN A 15 9.16 3.76 -8.19
C ASN A 15 7.89 4.46 -8.73
N PRO A 16 7.95 5.76 -9.10
CA PRO A 16 6.78 6.53 -9.55
C PRO A 16 6.06 5.94 -10.75
N ILE A 17 6.77 5.22 -11.62
CA ILE A 17 6.19 4.56 -12.81
C ILE A 17 5.17 3.49 -12.39
N ARG A 18 5.25 2.96 -11.16
CA ARG A 18 4.27 2.00 -10.64
C ARG A 18 2.96 2.65 -10.23
N GLU A 19 2.93 3.98 -10.08
CA GLU A 19 1.75 4.72 -9.61
C GLU A 19 1.07 4.05 -8.40
N THR A 20 1.86 3.62 -7.41
CA THR A 20 1.37 2.86 -6.26
C THR A 20 0.32 3.66 -5.51
N ASN A 21 -0.88 3.10 -5.42
CA ASN A 21 -2.05 3.67 -4.78
C ASN A 21 -2.46 2.78 -3.60
N ILE A 22 -2.54 3.34 -2.40
CA ILE A 22 -3.00 2.61 -1.21
C ILE A 22 -4.36 3.13 -0.78
N GLU A 23 -5.31 2.23 -0.56
CA GLU A 23 -6.66 2.56 -0.14
C GLU A 23 -7.00 1.91 1.19
N ALA A 24 -7.82 2.60 1.97
CA ALA A 24 -8.44 2.08 3.17
C ALA A 24 -9.95 2.18 3.06
N GLU A 25 -10.63 1.08 3.35
CA GLU A 25 -12.09 1.04 3.44
C GLU A 25 -12.53 0.40 4.74
N MET A 26 -13.49 1.00 5.44
CA MET A 26 -13.95 0.48 6.74
C MET A 26 -15.39 0.83 7.07
N HIS A 27 -15.94 0.11 8.03
CA HIS A 27 -17.17 0.48 8.71
C HIS A 27 -16.94 1.65 9.69
N PRO A 28 -17.91 2.56 9.92
CA PRO A 28 -17.78 3.72 10.82
C PRO A 28 -17.23 3.39 12.20
N ARG A 29 -17.71 2.29 12.80
CA ARG A 29 -17.24 1.81 14.12
C ARG A 29 -15.72 1.56 14.23
N ARG A 30 -15.01 1.37 13.10
CA ARG A 30 -13.54 1.18 13.06
C ARG A 30 -12.77 2.47 12.81
N GLN A 31 -13.45 3.55 12.44
CA GLN A 31 -12.82 4.79 11.99
C GLN A 31 -11.93 5.40 13.05
N VAL A 32 -12.43 5.55 14.29
CA VAL A 32 -11.68 6.16 15.39
C VAL A 32 -10.39 5.37 15.68
N SER A 33 -10.49 4.05 15.80
CA SER A 33 -9.31 3.20 15.99
C SER A 33 -8.34 3.27 14.81
N PHE A 34 -8.85 3.32 13.58
CA PHE A 34 -8.01 3.41 12.39
C PHE A 34 -7.24 4.73 12.32
N ILE A 35 -7.84 5.86 12.74
CA ILE A 35 -7.13 7.15 12.80
C ILE A 35 -5.89 7.03 13.68
N THR A 36 -6.03 6.45 14.87
CA THR A 36 -4.91 6.24 15.80
C THR A 36 -3.87 5.26 15.24
N GLU A 37 -4.33 4.14 14.68
CA GLU A 37 -3.46 3.12 14.07
C GLU A 37 -2.66 3.70 12.89
N TYR A 38 -3.32 4.43 11.99
CA TYR A 38 -2.71 5.05 10.82
C TYR A 38 -1.67 6.10 11.21
N ALA A 39 -1.99 6.94 12.20
CA ALA A 39 -1.04 7.92 12.74
C ALA A 39 0.20 7.22 13.32
N SER A 40 0.02 6.10 14.02
CA SER A 40 1.13 5.28 14.51
C SER A 40 1.97 4.68 13.37
N TRP A 41 1.34 4.20 12.30
CA TRP A 41 2.05 3.57 11.18
C TRP A 41 2.78 4.57 10.28
N THR A 42 2.27 5.79 10.14
CA THR A 42 2.75 6.76 9.14
C THR A 42 3.48 7.95 9.75
N ASN A 43 3.89 7.86 11.03
CA ASN A 43 4.52 8.95 11.77
C ASN A 43 3.67 10.24 11.75
N ASN A 44 2.39 10.10 12.12
CA ASN A 44 1.38 11.17 12.14
C ASN A 44 1.12 11.85 10.79
N PHE A 45 1.37 11.16 9.66
CA PHE A 45 0.97 11.70 8.37
C PHE A 45 -0.56 11.87 8.33
N PRO A 46 -1.10 13.01 7.85
CA PRO A 46 -2.53 13.25 7.87
C PRO A 46 -3.28 12.27 6.95
N LEU A 47 -4.46 11.83 7.41
CA LEU A 47 -5.42 11.15 6.55
C LEU A 47 -6.05 12.14 5.56
N PRO A 48 -6.49 11.68 4.38
CA PRO A 48 -7.36 12.47 3.52
C PRO A 48 -8.61 12.96 4.27
N THR A 49 -9.08 14.16 3.95
CA THR A 49 -10.24 14.76 4.63
C THR A 49 -11.57 14.20 4.14
N ASN A 50 -11.65 13.78 2.87
CA ASN A 50 -12.85 13.18 2.30
C ASN A 50 -12.92 11.70 2.69
N THR A 51 -13.91 11.34 3.52
CA THR A 51 -14.18 9.98 3.98
C THR A 51 -15.23 9.24 3.15
N SER A 52 -15.83 9.90 2.16
CA SER A 52 -16.88 9.35 1.29
C SER A 52 -16.35 8.91 -0.08
N ALA A 53 -15.03 8.98 -0.28
CA ALA A 53 -14.39 8.60 -1.53
C ALA A 53 -13.01 7.99 -1.26
N LYS A 54 -12.47 7.32 -2.27
CA LYS A 54 -11.08 6.86 -2.25
C LYS A 54 -10.11 8.04 -2.12
N PRO A 55 -8.96 7.84 -1.47
CA PRO A 55 -8.43 6.57 -0.99
C PRO A 55 -8.83 6.20 0.44
N TYR A 56 -9.66 7.01 1.10
CA TYR A 56 -10.10 6.79 2.48
C TYR A 56 -11.63 6.77 2.55
N TYR A 57 -12.22 5.57 2.52
CA TYR A 57 -13.67 5.42 2.43
C TYR A 57 -14.25 4.78 3.69
N VAL A 58 -15.19 5.48 4.31
CA VAL A 58 -15.98 5.02 5.45
C VAL A 58 -17.38 4.72 4.96
N TRP A 59 -17.80 3.46 5.11
CA TRP A 59 -19.11 2.99 4.67
C TRP A 59 -20.24 3.58 5.51
N LEU A 60 -21.48 3.44 5.04
CA LEU A 60 -22.65 3.81 5.84
C LEU A 60 -22.85 2.77 6.97
N PRO A 61 -23.40 3.16 8.14
CA PRO A 61 -23.55 2.26 9.30
C PRO A 61 -24.35 0.98 9.05
N GLU A 62 -25.26 0.99 8.09
CA GLU A 62 -26.11 -0.13 7.71
C GLU A 62 -25.43 -1.10 6.73
N THR A 63 -24.24 -0.76 6.23
CA THR A 63 -23.49 -1.63 5.31
C THR A 63 -22.99 -2.86 6.06
N ASP A 64 -23.19 -4.04 5.49
CA ASP A 64 -22.61 -5.30 5.97
C ASP A 64 -21.09 -5.35 5.73
N LYS A 65 -20.35 -4.56 6.52
CA LYS A 65 -18.90 -4.50 6.54
C LYS A 65 -18.42 -4.52 7.97
N TYR A 66 -17.59 -5.50 8.29
CA TYR A 66 -17.14 -5.71 9.66
C TYR A 66 -15.77 -5.05 9.93
N GLY A 67 -14.87 -5.03 8.94
CA GLY A 67 -13.44 -4.79 9.15
C GLY A 67 -12.86 -3.53 8.51
N LEU A 68 -11.55 -3.37 8.72
CA LEU A 68 -10.66 -2.50 7.95
C LEU A 68 -10.09 -3.31 6.80
N GLU A 69 -10.23 -2.81 5.57
CA GLU A 69 -9.61 -3.38 4.39
C GLU A 69 -8.59 -2.39 3.84
N LEU A 70 -7.33 -2.80 3.79
CA LEU A 70 -6.27 -2.06 3.12
C LEU A 70 -5.97 -2.72 1.78
N ARG A 71 -5.82 -1.91 0.74
CA ARG A 71 -5.54 -2.40 -0.62
C ARG A 71 -4.46 -1.58 -1.26
N VAL A 72 -3.50 -2.24 -1.88
CA VAL A 72 -2.45 -1.61 -2.68
C VAL A 72 -2.71 -1.95 -4.13
N TYR A 73 -2.73 -0.94 -4.99
CA TYR A 73 -2.88 -1.05 -6.43
C TYR A 73 -1.63 -0.47 -7.07
N PHE A 74 -1.10 -1.15 -8.09
CA PHE A 74 0.10 -0.66 -8.76
C PHE A 74 0.16 -1.17 -10.22
N ILE A 75 0.85 -0.41 -11.05
CA ILE A 75 1.19 -0.75 -12.43
C ILE A 75 2.35 -1.74 -12.37
N SER A 76 2.13 -2.97 -12.82
CA SER A 76 3.20 -3.97 -12.91
C SER A 76 3.82 -4.00 -14.31
N ASN A 77 5.12 -4.30 -14.40
CA ASN A 77 5.75 -4.79 -15.63
C ASN A 77 6.01 -6.30 -15.55
N GLU A 78 6.78 -6.82 -16.51
CA GLU A 78 7.18 -8.23 -16.59
C GLU A 78 8.35 -8.59 -15.65
N ASN A 79 9.01 -7.60 -15.04
CA ASN A 79 10.19 -7.77 -14.18
C ASN A 79 9.88 -7.60 -12.68
N MET A 80 8.63 -7.76 -12.27
CA MET A 80 8.22 -7.64 -10.88
C MET A 80 8.93 -8.70 -10.00
N PRO A 81 9.38 -8.35 -8.78
CA PRO A 81 9.98 -9.31 -7.86
C PRO A 81 9.06 -10.51 -7.58
N GLN A 82 9.63 -11.71 -7.55
CA GLN A 82 8.85 -12.94 -7.29
C GLN A 82 8.21 -12.94 -5.90
N SER A 83 8.89 -12.38 -4.90
CA SER A 83 8.35 -12.24 -3.54
C SER A 83 7.11 -11.34 -3.51
N LEU A 84 7.07 -10.27 -4.31
CA LEU A 84 5.87 -9.43 -4.50
C LEU A 84 4.77 -10.18 -5.23
N TYR A 85 5.10 -10.93 -6.29
CA TYR A 85 4.13 -11.76 -7.01
C TYR A 85 3.40 -12.74 -6.09
N ASN A 86 4.15 -13.36 -5.16
CA ASN A 86 3.63 -14.39 -4.26
C ASN A 86 2.57 -13.88 -3.27
N ILE A 87 2.54 -12.57 -3.00
CA ILE A 87 1.59 -11.95 -2.06
C ILE A 87 0.43 -11.22 -2.76
N LEU A 88 0.31 -11.34 -4.08
CA LEU A 88 -0.78 -10.74 -4.84
C LEU A 88 -2.13 -11.39 -4.56
N GLU A 89 -3.16 -10.55 -4.54
CA GLU A 89 -4.55 -10.96 -4.36
C GLU A 89 -5.52 -10.15 -5.26
N PRO A 90 -6.06 -10.75 -6.34
CA PRO A 90 -5.79 -12.11 -6.82
C PRO A 90 -4.36 -12.24 -7.38
N ARG A 91 -3.82 -13.48 -7.45
CA ARG A 91 -2.53 -13.75 -8.12
C ARG A 91 -2.52 -13.38 -9.61
N LYS A 92 -3.71 -13.32 -10.23
CA LYS A 92 -3.91 -12.90 -11.63
C LYS A 92 -4.12 -11.39 -11.72
N ILE A 93 -4.83 -10.92 -12.74
CA ILE A 93 -5.19 -9.53 -12.91
C ILE A 93 -6.33 -9.20 -11.94
N GLN A 94 -6.22 -8.08 -11.23
CA GLN A 94 -7.33 -7.56 -10.42
C GLN A 94 -8.44 -7.02 -11.35
N ASN A 95 -9.70 -7.21 -11.00
CA ASN A 95 -10.85 -6.92 -11.86
C ASN A 95 -11.77 -5.81 -11.32
N ARG A 96 -11.23 -4.88 -10.52
CA ARG A 96 -12.00 -3.77 -9.98
C ARG A 96 -12.38 -2.80 -11.11
N PRO A 97 -13.67 -2.48 -11.31
CA PRO A 97 -14.09 -1.50 -12.31
C PRO A 97 -13.44 -0.13 -12.08
N GLY A 98 -12.93 0.49 -13.14
CA GLY A 98 -12.25 1.79 -13.09
C GLY A 98 -10.78 1.73 -12.65
N TYR A 99 -10.20 0.53 -12.54
CA TYR A 99 -8.81 0.30 -12.09
C TYR A 99 -7.96 -0.37 -13.18
N GLU A 100 -8.37 -0.24 -14.44
CA GLU A 100 -7.80 -0.98 -15.58
C GLU A 100 -6.29 -0.78 -15.74
N LYS A 101 -5.77 0.40 -15.32
CA LYS A 101 -4.33 0.69 -15.31
C LYS A 101 -3.55 -0.13 -14.27
N TRP A 102 -4.13 -0.36 -13.09
CA TRP A 102 -3.49 -1.08 -12.00
C TRP A 102 -3.82 -2.57 -12.08
N LYS A 103 -3.08 -3.32 -12.88
CA LYS A 103 -3.39 -4.74 -13.13
C LYS A 103 -3.17 -5.64 -11.91
N ARG A 104 -2.45 -5.19 -10.87
CA ARG A 104 -2.08 -5.99 -9.70
C ARG A 104 -2.57 -5.34 -8.40
N ARG A 105 -2.84 -6.19 -7.40
CA ARG A 105 -3.33 -5.76 -6.10
C ARG A 105 -2.76 -6.60 -4.95
N ILE A 106 -2.51 -5.98 -3.81
CA ILE A 106 -2.28 -6.62 -2.51
C ILE A 106 -3.47 -6.28 -1.62
N SER A 107 -4.07 -7.25 -0.92
CA SER A 107 -5.28 -7.00 -0.09
C SER A 107 -5.21 -7.54 1.33
N THR A 108 -4.14 -8.27 1.68
CA THR A 108 -3.94 -8.71 3.05
C THR A 108 -3.32 -7.58 3.88
N ASN A 109 -4.02 -7.11 4.92
CA ASN A 109 -3.54 -6.02 5.78
C ASN A 109 -2.13 -6.26 6.33
N ASN A 110 -1.77 -7.49 6.66
CA ASN A 110 -0.42 -7.85 7.15
C ASN A 110 0.69 -7.61 6.13
N ASN A 111 0.36 -7.52 4.83
CA ASN A 111 1.29 -7.16 3.77
C ASN A 111 1.27 -5.65 3.45
N VAL A 112 0.17 -4.95 3.76
CA VAL A 112 0.03 -3.51 3.48
C VAL A 112 0.52 -2.63 4.63
N ILE A 113 0.27 -3.01 5.88
CA ILE A 113 0.70 -2.25 7.06
C ILE A 113 2.23 -2.04 7.09
N PRO A 114 3.07 -3.04 6.76
CA PRO A 114 4.51 -2.83 6.66
C PRO A 114 4.89 -1.73 5.67
N LEU A 115 4.18 -1.59 4.54
CA LEU A 115 4.44 -0.50 3.58
C LEU A 115 4.19 0.87 4.21
N LEU A 116 3.08 1.02 4.95
CA LEU A 116 2.75 2.26 5.65
C LEU A 116 3.84 2.64 6.66
N LYS A 117 4.36 1.65 7.38
CA LYS A 117 5.49 1.80 8.32
C LYS A 117 6.81 2.17 7.64
N THR A 118 6.95 1.90 6.35
CA THR A 118 8.11 2.30 5.53
C THR A 118 7.86 3.62 4.80
N GLY A 119 6.86 4.41 5.20
CA GLY A 119 6.63 5.75 4.66
C GLY A 119 5.67 5.83 3.48
N PHE A 120 5.03 4.73 3.09
CA PHE A 120 3.90 4.81 2.17
C PHE A 120 2.68 5.43 2.86
N ILE A 121 1.80 6.06 2.08
CA ILE A 121 0.58 6.72 2.58
C ILE A 121 -0.64 6.33 1.74
N LEU A 122 -1.84 6.61 2.25
CA LEU A 122 -3.06 6.46 1.47
C LEU A 122 -3.07 7.41 0.26
N GLY A 123 -3.56 6.90 -0.86
CA GLY A 123 -3.65 7.60 -2.13
C GLY A 123 -2.51 7.32 -3.09
N THR A 124 -2.59 8.00 -4.23
CA THR A 124 -1.53 8.10 -5.22
C THR A 124 -0.50 9.16 -4.81
N ILE A 125 0.69 9.10 -5.43
CA ILE A 125 1.85 9.96 -5.16
C ILE A 125 2.56 9.53 -3.87
N GLN A 126 3.40 8.52 -4.01
CA GLN A 126 4.32 8.09 -2.96
C GLN A 126 5.58 8.97 -3.00
N ASP A 127 6.00 9.46 -1.83
CA ASP A 127 7.21 10.27 -1.71
C ASP A 127 8.42 9.36 -1.47
N ILE A 128 9.28 9.25 -2.49
CA ILE A 128 10.48 8.42 -2.44
C ILE A 128 11.42 8.88 -1.33
N ASN A 129 11.56 10.18 -1.08
CA ASN A 129 12.48 10.68 -0.07
C ASN A 129 12.00 10.27 1.33
N ARG A 130 10.69 10.39 1.58
CA ARG A 130 10.08 9.92 2.83
C ARG A 130 10.28 8.41 3.04
N ILE A 131 10.10 7.62 1.98
CA ILE A 131 10.30 6.17 2.03
C ILE A 131 11.77 5.83 2.26
N LYS A 132 12.68 6.41 1.46
CA LYS A 132 14.11 6.09 1.44
C LYS A 132 14.80 6.40 2.78
N VAL A 133 14.40 7.46 3.48
CA VAL A 133 14.92 7.81 4.82
C VAL A 133 14.57 6.77 5.88
N LEU A 134 13.51 5.99 5.68
CA LEU A 134 13.07 4.95 6.62
C LEU A 134 13.66 3.56 6.29
N ILE A 135 14.45 3.44 5.23
CA ILE A 135 15.13 2.19 4.88
C ILE A 135 16.39 2.04 5.73
N PRO A 136 16.56 0.93 6.48
CA PRO A 136 17.80 0.69 7.20
C PRO A 136 18.99 0.62 6.24
N ALA A 137 20.13 1.19 6.65
CA ALA A 137 21.31 1.31 5.80
C ALA A 137 21.78 -0.03 5.19
N LEU A 138 21.64 -1.13 5.93
CA LEU A 138 21.97 -2.49 5.46
C LEU A 138 21.16 -2.92 4.22
N PHE A 139 19.93 -2.41 4.04
CA PHE A 139 19.01 -2.82 2.99
C PHE A 139 18.87 -1.78 1.87
N ILE A 140 19.68 -0.72 1.87
CA ILE A 140 19.59 0.33 0.85
C ILE A 140 19.85 -0.21 -0.56
N ASN A 141 20.78 -1.16 -0.68
CA ASN A 141 21.09 -1.81 -1.96
C ASN A 141 19.92 -2.67 -2.45
N ASN A 142 19.21 -3.36 -1.55
CA ASN A 142 18.02 -4.14 -1.88
C ASN A 142 16.88 -3.22 -2.34
N PHE A 143 16.69 -2.09 -1.68
CA PHE A 143 15.75 -1.06 -2.12
C PHE A 143 16.11 -0.53 -3.52
N ASP A 144 17.37 -0.13 -3.74
CA ASP A 144 17.81 0.43 -5.01
C ASP A 144 17.78 -0.61 -6.16
N GLU A 145 17.95 -1.90 -5.85
CA GLU A 145 17.73 -3.01 -6.79
C GLU A 145 16.27 -3.05 -7.24
N GLY A 146 15.33 -3.12 -6.28
CA GLY A 146 13.91 -3.14 -6.58
C GLY A 146 13.43 -1.90 -7.32
N TYR A 147 13.96 -0.72 -6.97
CA TYR A 147 13.59 0.55 -7.59
C TYR A 147 13.94 0.64 -9.08
N LYS A 148 14.97 -0.09 -9.53
CA LYS A 148 15.41 -0.12 -10.94
C LYS A 148 14.59 -1.06 -11.82
N LEU A 149 13.82 -1.98 -11.21
CA LEU A 149 12.97 -2.93 -11.91
C LEU A 149 11.70 -2.27 -12.42
#